data_AF-A0A1D7Y377-F1
#
_entry.id   AF-A0A1D7Y377-F1
#
_cell.length_a   1.000
_cell.length_b   1.000
_cell.length_c   1.000
_cell.angle_alpha   90.00
_cell.angle_beta   90.00
_cell.angle_gamma   90.00
#
_symmetry.space_group_name_H-M   'P 1'
#
loop_
_entity.id
_entity.type
_entity.pdbx_description
1 polymer ?
#
loop_
_entity_poly.entity_id
_entity_poly.type
_entity_poly.pdbx_seq_one_letter_code
_entity_poly.pdbx_strand_id
1 'polypeptide(L)'
;MVLPGRALNVASEVNRCLSLGYRLVKLLPNPDDDQETWRRTETWFDTPLAEAVWLLRHALREDLGVIDEFPDLPERVEQLRATRRRLARETEAGPPRAS
;
A
#
# COMPACT_ATOMS: atom_id res chain seq x y z
N MET A 1 -18.21 -15.39 11.36
CA MET A 1 -18.57 -14.15 10.64
C MET A 1 -17.90 -14.22 9.28
N VAL A 2 -18.65 -14.24 8.18
CA VAL A 2 -18.08 -14.20 6.82
C VAL A 2 -17.95 -12.72 6.48
N LEU A 3 -16.72 -12.24 6.28
CA LEU A 3 -16.53 -10.88 5.78
C LEU A 3 -17.02 -10.83 4.33
N PRO A 4 -17.88 -9.86 3.96
CA PRO A 4 -18.26 -9.63 2.58
C PRO A 4 -17.04 -9.39 1.66
N GLY A 5 -17.23 -9.73 0.38
CA GLY A 5 -16.14 -9.85 -0.59
C GLY A 5 -15.36 -8.54 -0.80
N ARG A 6 -15.99 -7.38 -0.64
CA ARG A 6 -15.34 -6.07 -0.82
C ARG A 6 -14.29 -5.82 0.27
N ALA A 7 -14.66 -5.88 1.55
CA ALA A 7 -13.70 -5.74 2.65
C ALA A 7 -12.57 -6.78 2.60
N LEU A 8 -12.86 -8.04 2.25
CA LEU A 8 -11.82 -9.07 2.09
C LEU A 8 -10.81 -8.71 0.99
N ASN A 9 -11.28 -8.22 -0.15
CA ASN A 9 -10.41 -7.82 -1.25
C ASN A 9 -9.49 -6.66 -0.85
N VAL A 10 -10.02 -5.68 -0.12
CA VAL A 10 -9.22 -4.55 0.38
C VAL A 10 -8.24 -5.00 1.45
N ALA A 11 -8.67 -5.84 2.40
CA ALA A 11 -7.80 -6.37 3.46
C ALA A 11 -6.63 -7.18 2.90
N SER A 12 -6.86 -7.99 1.86
CA SER A 12 -5.81 -8.71 1.14
C SER A 12 -4.78 -7.75 0.52
N GLU A 13 -5.24 -6.63 -0.02
CA GLU A 13 -4.36 -5.62 -0.60
C GLU A 13 -3.58 -4.85 0.48
N VAL A 14 -4.21 -4.48 1.59
CA VAL A 14 -3.53 -3.89 2.77
C VAL A 14 -2.41 -4.82 3.25
N ASN A 15 -2.66 -6.12 3.37
CA ASN A 15 -1.64 -7.07 3.80
C ASN A 15 -0.44 -7.13 2.84
N ARG A 16 -0.67 -7.01 1.53
CA ARG A 16 0.39 -6.91 0.53
C ARG A 16 1.14 -5.58 0.64
N CYS A 17 0.46 -4.48 0.93
CA CYS A 17 1.09 -3.19 1.15
C CYS A 17 2.00 -3.20 2.39
N LEU A 18 1.55 -3.81 3.49
CA LEU A 18 2.36 -4.02 4.69
C LEU A 18 3.57 -4.90 4.42
N SER A 19 3.39 -5.98 3.66
CA SER A 19 4.50 -6.86 3.25
C SER A 19 5.57 -6.11 2.45
N LEU A 20 5.17 -5.19 1.56
CA LEU A 20 6.12 -4.32 0.85
C LEU A 20 6.78 -3.32 1.80
N GLY A 21 6.01 -2.66 2.66
CA GLY A 21 6.54 -1.71 3.66
C GLY A 21 7.62 -2.35 4.55
N TYR A 22 7.39 -3.58 5.00
CA TYR A 22 8.38 -4.34 5.76
C TYR A 22 9.67 -4.60 4.96
N ARG A 23 9.57 -4.89 3.66
CA ARG A 23 10.75 -5.06 2.79
C ARG A 23 11.49 -3.74 2.59
N LEU A 24 10.78 -2.63 2.40
CA LEU A 24 11.40 -1.31 2.26
C LEU A 24 12.23 -0.98 3.51
N VAL A 25 11.65 -1.15 4.71
CA VAL A 25 12.36 -0.94 5.98
C VAL A 25 13.58 -1.84 6.11
N LYS A 26 13.48 -3.11 5.70
CA LYS A 26 14.62 -4.05 5.72
C LYS A 26 15.77 -3.67 4.79
N LEU A 27 15.47 -2.94 3.72
CA LEU A 27 16.43 -2.52 2.71
C LEU A 27 16.91 -1.08 2.94
N LEU A 28 16.49 -0.43 4.05
CA LEU A 28 16.94 0.91 4.37
C LEU A 28 18.46 0.91 4.62
N PRO A 29 19.22 1.72 3.87
CA PRO A 29 20.62 1.97 4.16
C PRO A 29 20.76 2.91 5.36
N ASN A 30 21.99 3.22 5.76
CA ASN A 30 22.24 4.29 6.73
C ASN A 30 21.63 5.61 6.19
N PRO A 31 20.90 6.39 6.99
CA PRO A 31 20.25 7.63 6.54
C PRO A 31 21.14 8.60 5.77
N ASP A 32 22.42 8.68 6.13
CA ASP A 32 23.37 9.59 5.50
C ASP A 32 23.84 9.12 4.11
N ASP A 33 23.71 7.82 3.81
CA ASP A 33 24.23 7.21 2.59
C ASP A 33 23.25 7.31 1.41
N ASP A 34 21.95 7.27 1.68
CA ASP A 34 20.91 7.29 0.65
C ASP A 34 19.57 7.80 1.20
N GLN A 35 19.49 9.13 1.28
CA GLN A 35 18.29 9.87 1.69
C GLN A 35 17.10 9.67 0.75
N GLU A 36 17.33 9.28 -0.51
CA GLU A 36 16.25 9.03 -1.47
C GLU A 36 15.48 7.76 -1.07
N THR A 37 16.19 6.68 -0.74
CA THR A 37 15.57 5.44 -0.26
C THR A 37 14.80 5.65 1.04
N TRP A 38 15.30 6.51 1.94
CA TRP A 38 14.56 6.92 3.14
C TRP A 38 13.29 7.68 2.81
N ARG A 39 13.36 8.75 2.01
CA ARG A 39 12.20 9.57 1.63
C ARG A 39 11.13 8.76 0.91
N ARG A 40 11.54 7.85 0.03
CA ARG A 40 10.63 6.92 -0.67
C ARG A 40 9.93 5.98 0.33
N THR A 41 10.66 5.50 1.32
CA THR A 41 10.08 4.65 2.38
C THR A 41 9.09 5.43 3.22
N GLU A 42 9.43 6.63 3.69
CA GLU A 42 8.50 7.52 4.41
C GLU A 42 7.24 7.80 3.59
N THR A 43 7.41 8.19 2.32
CA THR A 43 6.30 8.45 1.40
C THR A 43 5.37 7.24 1.29
N TRP A 44 5.91 6.03 1.22
CA TRP A 44 5.11 4.79 1.17
C TRP A 44 4.20 4.63 2.40
N PHE A 45 4.72 4.90 3.59
CA PHE A 45 3.95 4.80 4.84
C PHE A 45 2.93 5.93 4.97
N ASP A 46 3.31 7.15 4.63
CA ASP A 46 2.46 8.34 4.79
C ASP A 46 1.33 8.43 3.77
N THR A 47 1.50 7.87 2.58
CA THR A 47 0.53 8.00 1.49
C THR A 47 -0.11 6.67 1.07
N PRO A 48 0.50 5.78 0.26
CA PRO A 48 -0.14 4.52 -0.16
C PRO A 48 -0.65 3.64 0.97
N LEU A 49 0.11 3.47 2.05
CA LEU A 49 -0.32 2.60 3.14
C LEU A 49 -1.45 3.25 3.96
N ALA A 50 -1.38 4.56 4.21
CA ALA A 50 -2.46 5.31 4.85
C ALA A 50 -3.75 5.23 4.03
N GLU A 51 -3.67 5.37 2.70
CA GLU A 51 -4.79 5.21 1.79
C GLU A 51 -5.37 3.78 1.84
N ALA A 52 -4.52 2.75 1.85
CA ALA A 52 -4.96 1.36 1.95
C ALA A 52 -5.80 1.10 3.21
N VAL A 53 -5.36 1.62 4.36
CA VAL A 53 -6.08 1.50 5.64
C VAL A 53 -7.39 2.31 5.60
N TRP A 54 -7.37 3.49 4.99
CA TRP A 54 -8.56 4.32 4.81
C TRP A 54 -9.62 3.62 3.94
N LEU A 55 -9.21 2.99 2.83
CA LEU A 55 -10.08 2.20 1.95
C LEU A 55 -10.66 1.00 2.69
N LEU A 56 -9.86 0.31 3.51
CA LEU A 56 -10.35 -0.83 4.30
C LEU A 56 -11.43 -0.39 5.29
N ARG A 57 -11.23 0.75 5.95
CA ARG A 57 -12.24 1.31 6.85
C ARG A 57 -13.55 1.64 6.12
N HIS A 58 -13.47 2.20 4.91
CA HIS A 58 -14.67 2.51 4.12
C HIS A 58 -15.38 1.24 3.65
N ALA A 59 -14.64 0.29 3.09
CA ALA A 59 -15.18 -1.00 2.67
C ALA A 59 -15.92 -1.70 3.82
N LEU A 60 -15.31 -1.73 5.02
CA LEU A 60 -15.95 -2.31 6.20
C LEU A 60 -17.21 -1.57 6.63
N ARG A 61 -17.21 -0.22 6.58
CA ARG A 61 -18.39 0.57 6.99
C ARG A 61 -19.53 0.40 6.01
N GLU A 62 -19.26 0.34 4.73
CA GLU A 62 -20.25 0.06 3.69
C GLU A 62 -20.83 -1.36 3.84
N ASP A 63 -19.95 -2.35 3.97
CA ASP A 63 -20.31 -3.76 4.14
C ASP A 63 -21.12 -4.02 5.43
N LEU A 64 -20.94 -3.18 6.46
CA LEU A 64 -21.71 -3.21 7.72
C LEU A 64 -22.97 -2.33 7.69
N GLY A 65 -23.26 -1.63 6.59
CA GLY A 65 -24.41 -0.73 6.46
C GLY A 65 -24.30 0.55 7.31
N VAL A 66 -23.09 0.93 7.70
CA VAL A 66 -22.83 2.16 8.49
C VAL A 66 -22.78 3.40 7.60
N ILE A 67 -22.40 3.24 6.33
CA ILE A 67 -22.41 4.28 5.30
C ILE A 67 -23.02 3.72 4.01
N ASP A 68 -23.47 4.62 3.14
CA ASP A 68 -23.90 4.28 1.78
C ASP A 68 -22.70 3.82 0.91
N GLU A 69 -23.01 3.25 -0.26
CA GLU A 69 -22.02 2.77 -1.22
C GLU A 69 -21.01 3.87 -1.57
N PHE A 70 -19.72 3.54 -1.48
CA PHE A 70 -18.61 4.40 -1.87
C PHE A 70 -18.25 4.11 -3.34
N PRO A 71 -18.72 4.92 -4.31
CA PRO A 71 -18.70 4.57 -5.73
C PRO A 71 -17.28 4.36 -6.27
N ASP A 72 -16.29 5.06 -5.73
CA ASP A 72 -14.91 5.02 -6.20
C ASP A 72 -14.06 3.92 -5.53
N LEU A 73 -14.64 3.11 -4.63
CA LEU A 73 -13.90 2.07 -3.91
C LEU A 73 -13.12 1.15 -4.86
N PRO A 74 -13.74 0.58 -5.92
CA PRO A 74 -13.04 -0.37 -6.78
C PRO A 74 -11.89 0.28 -7.55
N GLU A 75 -12.10 1.51 -8.04
CA GLU A 75 -11.09 2.25 -8.79
C GLU A 75 -9.88 2.57 -7.91
N ARG A 76 -10.12 3.11 -6.70
CA ARG A 76 -9.03 3.45 -5.76
C ARG A 76 -8.24 2.23 -5.32
N VAL A 77 -8.91 1.09 -5.12
CA VAL A 77 -8.22 -0.18 -4.82
C VAL A 77 -7.32 -0.62 -5.98
N GLU A 78 -7.73 -0.40 -7.22
CA GLU A 78 -6.90 -0.73 -8.38
C GLU A 78 -5.73 0.26 -8.56
N GLN A 79 -5.94 1.55 -8.29
CA GLN A 79 -4.87 2.56 -8.25
C GLN A 79 -3.82 2.19 -7.17
N LEU A 80 -4.27 1.81 -5.97
CA LEU A 80 -3.39 1.33 -4.90
C LEU A 80 -2.59 0.09 -5.34
N ARG A 81 -3.24 -0.89 -5.99
CA ARG A 81 -2.57 -2.08 -6.54
C ARG A 81 -1.50 -1.72 -7.56
N ALA A 82 -1.80 -0.80 -8.47
CA ALA A 82 -0.86 -0.35 -9.48
C ALA A 82 0.37 0.32 -8.84
N THR A 83 0.14 1.22 -7.87
CA THR A 83 1.19 1.90 -7.10
C THR A 83 2.08 0.89 -6.36
N ARG A 84 1.49 -0.06 -5.64
CA ARG A 84 2.25 -1.12 -4.95
C ARG A 84 3.09 -1.94 -5.94
N ARG A 85 2.51 -2.39 -7.06
CA ARG A 85 3.21 -3.21 -8.07
C ARG A 85 4.36 -2.44 -8.73
N ARG A 86 4.19 -1.15 -8.96
CA ARG A 86 5.26 -0.29 -9.46
C ARG A 86 6.42 -0.24 -8.47
N LEU A 87 6.15 0.12 -7.21
CA LEU A 87 7.19 0.23 -6.19
C LEU A 87 7.88 -1.11 -5.88
N ALA A 88 7.13 -2.22 -5.88
CA ALA A 88 7.71 -3.55 -5.71
C ALA A 88 8.75 -3.86 -6.80
N ARG A 89 8.45 -3.54 -8.07
CA ARG A 89 9.39 -3.72 -9.19
C ARG A 89 10.61 -2.82 -9.06
N GLU A 90 10.42 -1.56 -8.67
CA GLU A 90 11.52 -0.62 -8.42
C GLU A 90 12.43 -1.09 -7.28
N THR A 91 11.86 -1.76 -6.27
CA THR A 91 12.61 -2.32 -5.14
C THR A 91 13.38 -3.59 -5.54
N GLU A 92 12.79 -4.44 -6.38
CA GLU A 92 13.41 -5.68 -6.87
C GLU A 92 14.52 -5.42 -7.90
N ALA A 93 14.43 -4.35 -8.69
CA ALA A 93 15.43 -4.00 -9.69
C ALA A 93 16.80 -3.57 -9.09
N GLY A 94 16.84 -3.17 -7.81
CA GLY A 94 18.03 -2.63 -7.16
C GLY A 94 18.49 -1.28 -7.75
N PRO A 95 19.45 -0.58 -7.10
CA PRO A 95 20.02 0.64 -7.67
C PRO A 95 20.78 0.31 -8.98
N PRO A 96 20.80 1.23 -9.97
CA PRO A 96 21.64 1.04 -11.15
C PRO A 96 23.09 0.92 -10.68
N ARG A 97 23.76 -0.18 -11.05
CA ARG A 97 25.20 -0.34 -10.81
C ARG A 97 25.91 0.79 -11.58
N ALA A 98 26.55 1.69 -10.86
CA ALA A 98 27.45 2.66 -11.46
C ALA A 98 28.60 1.89 -12.14
N SER A 99 28.68 2.02 -13.46
CA SER A 99 29.81 1.58 -14.28
C SER A 99 30.89 2.66 -14.30
#